data_AF-A0A8H8JJK0-F1
#
_entry.id   AF-A0A8H8JJK0-F1
#
_cell.length_a   1.000
_cell.length_b   1.000
_cell.length_c   1.000
_cell.angle_alpha   90.00
_cell.angle_beta   90.00
_cell.angle_gamma   90.00
#
_symmetry.space_group_name_H-M   'P 1'
#
loop_
_entity.id
_entity.type
_entity.pdbx_description
1 polymer ?
#
loop_
_entity_poly.entity_id
_entity_poly.type
_entity_poly.pdbx_seq_one_letter_code
_entity_poly.pdbx_strand_id
1 'polypeptide(L)'
;MSQAPLPPAAPADQVNLDNVQGDVIMGLPKKKQEFMFFGIADPVKFKAALPSLKVASTRDVIKARDVRKAPKSARASYNRLQPPDLPKPAEVLGRCCSRWL
;
A
#
# COMPACT_ATOMS: atom_id res chain seq x y z
N MET A 1 -4.71 -38.31 6.36
CA MET A 1 -4.56 -36.85 6.45
C MET A 1 -5.38 -36.37 7.63
N SER A 2 -4.75 -36.11 8.78
CA SER A 2 -5.45 -35.67 10.00
C SER A 2 -5.31 -34.16 10.12
N GLN A 3 -6.41 -33.43 9.91
CA GLN A 3 -6.43 -31.97 10.11
C GLN A 3 -6.70 -31.70 11.60
N ALA A 4 -5.80 -30.97 12.26
CA ALA A 4 -6.01 -30.52 13.62
C ALA A 4 -7.14 -29.45 13.65
N PRO A 5 -8.00 -29.46 14.68
CA PRO A 5 -9.07 -28.46 14.81
C PRO A 5 -8.48 -27.05 14.90
N LEU A 6 -9.01 -26.12 14.11
CA LEU A 6 -8.64 -24.71 14.20
C LEU A 6 -9.10 -24.14 15.54
N PRO A 7 -8.28 -23.31 16.21
CA PRO A 7 -8.68 -22.65 17.45
C PRO A 7 -9.93 -21.78 17.23
N PRO A 8 -10.79 -21.63 18.24
CA PRO A 8 -12.00 -20.81 18.14
C PRO A 8 -11.61 -19.37 17.80
N ALA A 9 -12.24 -18.83 16.76
CA ALA A 9 -12.03 -17.46 16.33
C ALA A 9 -12.39 -16.50 17.48
N ALA A 10 -11.48 -15.56 17.78
CA ALA A 10 -11.76 -14.43 18.66
C ALA A 10 -12.98 -13.64 18.15
N PRO A 11 -13.76 -12.95 19.01
CA PRO A 11 -14.95 -12.20 18.61
C PRO A 11 -14.61 -11.25 17.45
N ALA A 12 -15.23 -11.49 16.30
CA ALA A 12 -14.88 -10.95 15.00
C ALA A 12 -15.50 -9.57 14.74
N ASP A 13 -15.99 -8.88 15.77
CA ASP A 13 -16.88 -7.73 15.58
C ASP A 13 -16.12 -6.41 15.32
N GLN A 14 -14.79 -6.40 15.45
CA GLN A 14 -13.96 -5.22 15.18
C GLN A 14 -12.86 -5.53 14.18
N VAL A 15 -13.02 -5.04 12.95
CA VAL A 15 -12.00 -5.11 11.91
C VAL A 15 -10.87 -4.13 12.24
N ASN A 16 -9.65 -4.64 12.38
CA ASN A 16 -8.46 -3.81 12.54
C ASN A 16 -8.11 -3.12 11.20
N LEU A 17 -8.49 -1.84 11.07
CA LEU A 17 -8.30 -1.04 9.85
C LEU A 17 -6.83 -0.74 9.51
N ASP A 18 -5.91 -0.90 10.45
CA ASP A 18 -4.46 -0.77 10.20
C ASP A 18 -3.87 -2.01 9.51
N ASN A 19 -4.53 -3.17 9.64
CA ASN A 19 -4.08 -4.44 9.09
C ASN A 19 -4.82 -4.86 7.81
N VAL A 20 -5.68 -4.00 7.27
CA VAL A 20 -6.42 -4.24 6.03
C VAL A 20 -5.97 -3.27 4.96
N GLN A 21 -5.62 -3.80 3.77
CA GLN A 21 -5.21 -2.98 2.63
C GLN A 21 -6.33 -2.01 2.21
N GLY A 22 -5.95 -0.76 1.92
CA GLY A 22 -6.90 0.33 1.74
C GLY A 22 -7.86 0.21 0.56
N ASP A 23 -7.55 -0.65 -0.40
CA ASP A 23 -8.40 -0.89 -1.58
C ASP A 23 -9.50 -1.95 -1.34
N VAL A 24 -9.49 -2.64 -0.19
CA VAL A 24 -10.42 -3.74 0.09
C VAL A 24 -11.79 -3.25 0.56
N ILE A 25 -11.81 -2.38 1.58
CA ILE A 25 -13.08 -1.96 2.23
C ILE A 25 -13.62 -0.67 1.59
N MET A 26 -12.76 0.35 1.49
CA MET A 26 -13.20 1.69 1.11
C MET A 26 -12.81 2.05 -0.32
N GLY A 27 -11.78 1.43 -0.88
CA GLY A 27 -11.22 1.79 -2.18
C GLY A 27 -10.27 2.99 -2.10
N LEU A 28 -9.13 2.89 -2.77
CA LEU A 28 -8.11 3.93 -2.82
C LEU A 28 -8.56 5.10 -3.72
N PRO A 29 -8.46 6.37 -3.25
CA PRO A 29 -8.91 7.54 -4.01
C PRO A 29 -7.89 7.91 -5.10
N LYS A 30 -8.04 7.33 -6.30
CA LYS A 30 -7.10 7.48 -7.44
C LYS A 30 -7.67 8.41 -8.52
N LYS A 31 -6.78 9.09 -9.26
CA LYS A 31 -7.11 9.79 -10.54
C LYS A 31 -6.70 8.97 -11.77
N LYS A 32 -5.61 8.23 -11.62
CA LYS A 32 -5.05 7.28 -12.59
C LYS A 32 -4.62 6.05 -11.79
N GLN A 33 -4.77 4.86 -12.35
CA GLN A 33 -4.37 3.60 -11.73
C GLN A 33 -3.59 2.78 -12.76
N GLU A 34 -2.48 2.19 -12.31
CA GLU A 34 -1.65 1.31 -13.11
C GLU A 34 -1.60 -0.05 -12.41
N PHE A 35 -1.69 -1.12 -13.20
CA PHE A 35 -1.62 -2.49 -12.71
C PHE A 35 -0.35 -3.13 -13.27
N MET A 36 0.50 -3.64 -12.39
CA MET A 36 1.73 -4.33 -12.75
C MET A 36 1.56 -5.82 -12.48
N PHE A 37 1.61 -6.62 -13.55
CA PHE A 37 1.61 -8.07 -13.47
C PHE A 37 3.07 -8.55 -13.52
N PHE A 38 3.45 -9.47 -12.63
CA PHE A 38 4.82 -9.97 -12.56
C PHE A 38 4.85 -11.43 -12.08
N GLY A 39 5.88 -12.16 -12.51
CA GLY A 39 6.25 -13.46 -11.96
C GLY A 39 7.31 -13.33 -10.89
N ILE A 40 7.31 -14.22 -9.90
CA ILE A 40 8.36 -14.28 -8.88
C ILE A 40 9.45 -15.23 -9.38
N ALA A 41 10.60 -14.68 -9.78
CA ALA A 41 11.74 -15.48 -10.23
C ALA A 41 12.55 -16.08 -9.07
N ASP A 42 12.74 -15.31 -7.98
CA ASP A 42 13.47 -15.74 -6.79
C ASP A 42 12.65 -15.40 -5.53
N PRO A 43 12.11 -16.40 -4.82
CA PRO A 43 11.24 -16.17 -3.67
C PRO A 43 12.00 -15.63 -2.45
N VAL A 44 13.30 -15.90 -2.30
CA VAL A 44 14.10 -15.45 -1.16
C VAL A 44 14.36 -13.95 -1.30
N LYS A 45 14.81 -13.53 -2.49
CA LYS A 45 15.01 -12.10 -2.79
C LYS A 45 13.70 -11.33 -2.74
N PHE A 46 12.61 -11.91 -3.25
CA PHE A 46 11.30 -11.26 -3.21
C PHE A 46 10.84 -11.01 -1.77
N LYS A 47 10.90 -12.01 -0.90
CA LYS A 47 10.56 -11.85 0.53
C LYS A 47 11.43 -10.82 1.24
N ALA A 48 12.71 -10.75 0.90
CA ALA A 48 13.62 -9.73 1.44
C ALA A 48 13.28 -8.31 0.97
N ALA A 49 12.71 -8.16 -0.23
CA ALA A 49 12.32 -6.87 -0.79
C ALA A 49 10.95 -6.37 -0.29
N LEU A 50 10.04 -7.27 0.09
CA LEU A 50 8.67 -6.93 0.52
C LEU A 50 8.58 -5.87 1.64
N PRO A 51 9.42 -5.87 2.70
CA PRO A 51 9.32 -4.87 3.77
C PRO A 51 9.56 -3.43 3.30
N SER A 52 10.29 -3.24 2.20
CA SER A 52 10.54 -1.91 1.63
C SER A 52 9.34 -1.36 0.84
N LEU A 53 8.37 -2.23 0.51
CA LEU A 53 7.18 -1.85 -0.25
C LEU A 53 6.17 -1.14 0.66
N LYS A 54 5.95 0.15 0.42
CA LYS A 54 4.94 0.92 1.15
C LYS A 54 3.55 0.60 0.60
N VAL A 55 2.72 -0.08 1.40
CA VAL A 55 1.32 -0.37 1.08
C VAL A 55 0.43 0.49 1.97
N ALA A 56 -0.57 1.16 1.38
CA ALA A 56 -1.52 1.98 2.13
C ALA A 56 -2.58 1.12 2.84
N SER A 57 -2.80 1.37 4.12
CA SER A 57 -3.87 0.74 4.90
C SER A 57 -5.23 1.41 4.69
N THR A 58 -6.31 0.76 5.13
CA THR A 58 -7.66 1.36 5.13
C THR A 58 -7.72 2.62 6.00
N ARG A 59 -6.96 2.65 7.10
CA ARG A 59 -6.86 3.84 7.94
C ARG A 59 -6.21 5.02 7.22
N ASP A 60 -5.18 4.77 6.42
CA ASP A 60 -4.53 5.81 5.61
C ASP A 60 -5.47 6.37 4.54
N VAL A 61 -6.33 5.52 3.98
CA VAL A 61 -7.37 5.93 3.03
C VAL A 61 -8.39 6.86 3.68
N ILE A 62 -8.82 6.56 4.91
CA ILE A 62 -9.76 7.41 5.65
C ILE A 62 -9.13 8.78 5.90
N LYS A 63 -7.90 8.83 6.43
CA LYS A 63 -7.15 10.09 6.63
C LYS A 63 -7.03 10.89 5.33
N ALA A 64 -6.69 10.23 4.22
CA ALA A 64 -6.57 10.89 2.93
C ALA A 64 -7.90 11.47 2.42
N ARG A 65 -9.05 10.86 2.77
CA ARG A 65 -10.38 11.39 2.45
C ARG A 65 -10.75 12.58 3.32
N ASP A 66 -10.44 12.53 4.61
CA ASP A 66 -10.74 13.63 5.53
C ASP A 66 -9.96 14.89 5.15
N VAL A 67 -8.68 14.76 4.78
CA VAL A 67 -7.87 15.87 4.26
C VAL A 67 -8.46 16.46 2.96
N ARG A 68 -9.08 15.65 2.10
CA ARG A 68 -9.74 16.15 0.89
C ARG A 68 -11.02 16.93 1.18
N LYS A 69 -11.75 16.58 2.25
CA LYS A 69 -12.95 17.28 2.70
C LYS A 69 -12.63 18.58 3.44
N ALA A 70 -11.43 18.70 4.01
CA ALA A 70 -10.99 19.90 4.70
C ALA A 70 -10.88 21.14 3.76
N PRO A 71 -11.04 22.36 4.30
CA PRO A 71 -10.91 23.60 3.53
C PRO A 71 -9.50 23.75 2.92
N LYS A 72 -9.42 24.47 1.80
CA LYS A 72 -8.22 24.57 0.93
C LYS A 72 -6.96 25.04 1.69
N SER A 73 -7.12 25.86 2.74
CA SER A 73 -6.05 26.33 3.63
C SER A 73 -5.43 25.21 4.49
N ALA A 74 -6.23 24.30 5.02
CA ALA A 74 -5.78 23.14 5.80
C ALA A 74 -5.19 22.02 4.91
N ARG A 75 -5.61 21.94 3.65
CA ARG A 75 -5.05 21.01 2.67
C ARG A 75 -3.62 21.40 2.24
N ALA A 76 -3.32 22.70 2.20
CA ALA A 76 -2.01 23.22 1.81
C ALA A 76 -0.91 22.89 2.84
N SER A 77 -1.24 22.86 4.13
CA SER A 77 -0.32 22.46 5.20
C SER A 77 -0.04 20.96 5.20
N TYR A 78 -1.04 20.11 4.94
CA TYR A 78 -0.84 18.65 4.83
C TYR A 78 0.08 18.26 3.65
N ASN A 79 -0.12 18.86 2.47
CA ASN A 79 0.74 18.63 1.31
C ASN A 79 2.21 19.03 1.54
N ARG A 80 2.47 19.96 2.46
CA ARG A 80 3.83 20.38 2.83
C ARG A 80 4.53 19.38 3.77
N LEU A 81 3.76 18.57 4.50
CA LEU A 81 4.24 17.58 5.46
C LEU A 81 4.38 16.17 4.87
N GLN A 82 3.92 15.94 3.63
CA GLN A 82 4.17 14.67 2.95
C GLN A 82 5.66 14.60 2.53
N PRO A 83 6.40 13.54 2.92
CA PRO A 83 7.71 13.29 2.33
C PRO A 83 7.57 13.14 0.80
N PRO A 84 8.59 13.49 0.01
CA PRO A 84 8.57 13.42 -1.45
C PRO A 84 8.61 11.96 -1.94
N ASP A 85 7.58 11.18 -1.62
CA ASP A 85 7.57 9.75 -1.82
C ASP A 85 6.61 9.37 -2.94
N LEU A 86 7.10 9.56 -4.17
CA LEU A 86 6.92 8.63 -5.29
C LEU A 86 7.94 9.01 -6.36
N PRO A 87 8.93 8.15 -6.69
CA PRO A 87 9.84 8.43 -7.78
C PRO A 87 9.03 8.58 -9.07
N LYS A 88 9.35 9.61 -9.85
CA LYS A 88 8.74 9.80 -11.17
C LYS A 88 9.08 8.56 -12.02
N PRO A 89 8.15 8.05 -12.84
CA PRO A 89 8.37 6.81 -13.61
C PRO A 89 9.62 6.83 -14.49
N ALA A 90 10.14 8.02 -14.84
CA ALA A 90 11.38 8.20 -15.58
C ALA A 90 12.67 7.79 -14.83
N GLU A 91 12.66 7.76 -13.48
CA GLU A 91 13.87 7.40 -12.70
C GLU A 91 13.98 5.90 -12.37
N VAL A 92 12.87 5.15 -12.44
CA VAL A 92 12.84 3.71 -12.12
C VAL A 92 13.27 2.85 -13.31
N LEU A 93 12.95 3.29 -14.54
CA LEU A 93 13.35 2.58 -15.76
C LEU A 93 14.87 2.63 -16.05
N GLY A 94 15.59 3.62 -15.52
CA GLY A 94 17.03 3.78 -15.77
C GLY A 94 17.95 2.90 -14.93
N ARG A 95 17.47 2.30 -13.82
CA ARG A 95 18.34 1.55 -12.88
C ARG A 95 18.17 0.04 -12.92
N CYS A 96 17.05 -0.48 -13.45
CA CYS A 96 16.84 -1.93 -13.55
C CYS A 96 17.49 -2.57 -14.79
N CYS A 97 17.61 -1.85 -15.90
CA CYS A 97 18.10 -2.44 -17.16
C CYS A 97 19.62 -2.63 -17.26
N SER A 98 20.43 -2.00 -16.39
CA SER A 98 21.89 -2.03 -16.53
C SER A 98 22.59 -3.12 -15.71
N ARG A 99 21.85 -4.03 -15.05
CA ARG A 99 22.45 -5.03 -14.14
C ARG A 99 21.95 -6.46 -14.29
N TRP A 100 21.30 -6.76 -15.41
CA TRP A 100 20.83 -8.10 -15.79
C TRP A 100 21.10 -8.41 -17.27
N LEU A 101 22.14 -7.80 -17.85
CA LEU A 101 22.77 -8.18 -19.11
C LEU A 101 24.27 -8.36 -18.85
#